data_AF-M6KP07-F1
#
_entry.id   AF-M6KP07-F1
#
_cell.length_a   1.000
_cell.length_b   1.000
_cell.length_c   1.000
_cell.angle_alpha   90.00
_cell.angle_beta   90.00
_cell.angle_gamma   90.00
#
_symmetry.space_group_name_H-M   'P 1'
#
loop_
_entity.id
_entity.type
_entity.pdbx_description
1 polymer ?
#
loop_
_entity_poly.entity_id
_entity_poly.type
_entity_poly.pdbx_seq_one_letter_code
_entity_poly.pdbx_strand_id
1 'polypeptide(L)'
;MREKLISNLFFRVSNPLPAWSLGFYRIVFGILLFILAFRYFSNGWISKYFLDPSFHFKFYGLSWIAVFPAWILYSLFVSLLFLAVFISLGIFYRISVLCFF
;
A
#
# COMPACT_ATOMS: atom_id res chain seq x y z
N MET A 1 -9.26 -42.39 -12.98
CA MET A 1 -9.45 -41.66 -11.71
C MET A 1 -8.91 -40.22 -11.74
N ARG A 2 -7.71 -39.95 -12.30
CA ARG A 2 -7.14 -38.59 -12.43
C ARG A 2 -7.95 -37.62 -13.31
N GLU A 3 -8.54 -38.08 -14.42
CA GLU A 3 -9.28 -37.19 -15.33
C GLU A 3 -10.55 -36.58 -14.70
N LYS A 4 -11.31 -37.36 -13.91
CA LYS A 4 -12.46 -36.86 -13.14
C LYS A 4 -12.05 -35.81 -12.10
N LEU A 5 -10.84 -35.91 -11.56
CA LEU A 5 -10.33 -34.97 -10.58
C LEU A 5 -9.96 -33.64 -11.26
N ILE A 6 -9.33 -33.70 -12.42
CA ILE A 6 -8.99 -32.52 -13.24
C ILE A 6 -10.26 -31.82 -13.73
N SER A 7 -11.26 -32.55 -14.22
CA SER A 7 -12.52 -31.95 -14.68
C SER A 7 -13.30 -31.28 -13.55
N ASN A 8 -13.32 -31.89 -12.36
CA ASN A 8 -13.94 -31.31 -11.17
C ASN A 8 -13.23 -30.03 -10.69
N LEU A 9 -11.90 -29.96 -10.79
CA LEU A 9 -11.14 -28.76 -10.47
C LEU A 9 -11.41 -27.63 -11.47
N PHE A 10 -11.40 -27.95 -12.77
CA PHE A 10 -11.74 -26.98 -13.82
C PHE A 10 -13.14 -26.40 -13.64
N PHE A 11 -14.12 -27.25 -13.34
CA PHE A 11 -15.50 -26.82 -13.06
C PHE A 11 -15.58 -25.90 -11.83
N ARG A 12 -14.83 -26.18 -10.75
CA ARG A 12 -14.83 -25.31 -9.56
C ARG A 12 -14.18 -23.96 -9.82
N VAL A 13 -13.14 -23.89 -10.64
CA VAL A 13 -12.46 -22.63 -11.00
C VAL A 13 -13.33 -21.76 -11.90
N SER A 14 -14.13 -22.35 -12.78
CA SER A 14 -14.99 -21.60 -13.70
C SER A 14 -16.31 -21.13 -13.07
N ASN A 15 -16.66 -21.58 -11.87
CA ASN A 15 -17.84 -21.10 -11.17
C ASN A 15 -17.60 -19.71 -10.55
N PRO A 16 -18.41 -18.69 -10.86
CA PRO A 16 -18.25 -17.35 -10.30
C PRO A 16 -18.54 -17.39 -8.79
N LEU A 17 -17.51 -17.12 -7.99
CA LEU A 17 -17.67 -16.94 -6.56
C LEU A 17 -18.07 -15.50 -6.24
N PRO A 18 -18.89 -15.31 -5.20
CA PRO A 18 -19.35 -13.98 -4.83
C PRO A 18 -18.20 -13.14 -4.26
N ALA A 19 -18.04 -11.91 -4.76
CA ALA A 19 -16.83 -11.08 -4.57
C ALA A 19 -16.80 -10.25 -3.27
N TRP A 20 -17.70 -10.50 -2.32
CA TRP A 20 -17.84 -9.72 -1.08
C TRP A 20 -16.59 -9.77 -0.20
N SER A 21 -15.96 -10.95 -0.07
CA SER A 21 -14.72 -11.11 0.70
C SER A 21 -13.59 -10.21 0.16
N LEU A 22 -13.46 -10.14 -1.16
CA LEU A 22 -12.47 -9.28 -1.81
C LEU A 22 -12.78 -7.80 -1.63
N GLY A 23 -14.06 -7.41 -1.70
CA GLY A 23 -14.49 -6.04 -1.42
C GLY A 23 -14.19 -5.61 0.02
N PHE A 24 -14.55 -6.44 1.00
CA PHE A 24 -14.25 -6.22 2.41
C PHE A 24 -12.75 -6.07 2.66
N TYR A 25 -11.94 -6.97 2.10
CA TYR A 25 -10.49 -6.91 2.21
C TYR A 25 -9.95 -5.55 1.73
N ARG A 26 -10.40 -5.04 0.58
CA ARG A 26 -9.93 -3.75 0.05
C ARG A 26 -10.23 -2.58 0.98
N ILE A 27 -11.46 -2.54 1.52
CA ILE A 27 -11.89 -1.46 2.41
C ILE A 27 -11.04 -1.44 3.67
N VAL A 28 -10.94 -2.59 4.35
CA VAL A 28 -10.17 -2.74 5.59
C VAL A 28 -8.69 -2.45 5.33
N PHE A 29 -8.14 -2.99 4.25
CA PHE A 29 -6.74 -2.78 3.89
C PHE A 29 -6.44 -1.30 3.63
N GLY A 30 -7.27 -0.61 2.84
CA GLY A 30 -7.10 0.82 2.59
C GLY A 30 -7.20 1.66 3.87
N ILE A 31 -8.11 1.33 4.79
CA ILE A 31 -8.20 2.00 6.10
C ILE A 31 -6.94 1.76 6.93
N LEU A 32 -6.42 0.53 6.96
CA LEU A 32 -5.18 0.21 7.67
C LEU A 32 -3.99 1.02 7.11
N LEU A 33 -3.89 1.14 5.78
CA LEU A 33 -2.87 1.96 5.12
C LEU A 33 -3.01 3.45 5.47
N PHE A 34 -4.24 3.96 5.51
CA PHE A 34 -4.50 5.35 5.90
C PHE A 34 -4.07 5.60 7.35
N ILE A 35 -4.46 4.74 8.29
CA ILE A 35 -4.08 4.85 9.70
C ILE A 35 -2.56 4.81 9.85
N LEU A 36 -1.89 3.92 9.11
CA LEU A 36 -0.43 3.81 9.12
C LEU A 36 0.22 5.14 8.69
N ALA A 37 -0.17 5.69 7.54
CA ALA A 37 0.37 6.96 7.03
C ALA A 37 0.01 8.14 7.94
N PHE A 38 -1.21 8.17 8.47
CA PHE A 38 -1.68 9.24 9.35
C PHE A 38 -0.89 9.28 10.67
N ARG A 39 -0.52 8.11 11.20
CA ARG A 39 0.32 8.01 12.41
C ARG A 39 1.69 8.67 12.22
N TYR A 40 2.24 8.66 11.00
CA TYR A 40 3.50 9.35 10.72
C TYR A 40 3.38 10.88 10.88
N PHE A 41 2.25 11.45 10.49
CA PHE A 41 1.96 12.87 10.74
C PHE A 41 1.68 13.14 12.22
N SER A 42 0.76 12.37 12.81
CA SER A 42 0.32 12.53 14.20
C SER A 42 1.49 12.52 15.19
N ASN A 43 2.48 11.66 14.96
CA ASN A 43 3.60 11.49 15.89
C ASN A 43 4.85 12.29 15.49
N GLY A 44 4.77 13.12 14.43
CA GLY A 44 5.93 13.88 13.93
C GLY A 44 7.07 12.99 13.41
N TRP A 45 6.78 11.74 13.04
CA TRP A 45 7.78 10.75 12.63
C TRP A 45 8.48 11.09 11.32
N ILE A 46 7.82 11.89 10.47
CA ILE A 46 8.41 12.39 9.23
C ILE A 46 9.67 13.22 9.53
N SER A 47 9.58 14.19 10.45
CA SER A 47 10.77 14.96 10.84
C SER A 47 11.78 14.09 11.59
N LYS A 48 11.29 13.36 12.61
CA LYS A 48 12.12 12.58 13.52
C LYS A 48 13.01 11.56 12.82
N TYR A 49 12.51 10.90 11.78
CA TYR A 49 13.22 9.81 11.11
C TYR A 49 13.91 10.20 9.81
N PHE A 50 13.50 11.31 9.17
CA PHE A 50 14.03 11.69 7.86
C PHE A 50 14.73 13.05 7.85
N LEU A 51 14.36 14.01 8.71
CA LEU A 51 14.92 15.37 8.67
C LEU A 51 15.94 15.61 9.79
N ASP A 52 15.61 15.17 11.00
CA ASP A 52 16.40 15.46 12.21
C ASP A 52 17.72 14.67 12.32
N PRO A 53 17.85 13.42 11.83
CA PRO A 53 19.09 12.66 12.00
C PRO A 53 20.27 13.29 11.25
N SER A 54 21.34 13.60 11.97
CA SER A 54 22.59 14.09 11.38
C SER A 54 23.30 13.05 10.50
N PHE A 55 23.05 11.77 10.75
CA PHE A 55 23.55 10.66 9.95
C PHE A 55 22.45 9.66 9.63
N HIS A 56 22.26 9.39 8.35
CA HIS A 56 21.33 8.38 7.85
C HIS A 56 22.12 7.13 7.46
N PHE A 57 21.82 6.00 8.09
CA PHE A 57 22.41 4.71 7.72
C PHE A 57 21.95 4.32 6.31
N LYS A 58 22.85 4.49 5.34
CA LYS A 58 22.59 4.07 3.95
C LYS A 58 23.01 2.63 3.77
N PHE A 59 22.17 1.84 3.11
CA PHE A 59 22.54 0.49 2.70
C PHE A 59 23.70 0.52 1.71
N TYR A 60 24.57 -0.48 1.77
CA TYR A 60 25.71 -0.62 0.87
C TYR A 60 25.22 -0.65 -0.60
N GLY A 61 25.80 0.21 -1.46
CA GLY A 61 25.36 0.41 -2.84
C GLY A 61 24.24 1.43 -3.07
N LEU A 62 23.59 1.94 -2.00
CA LEU A 62 22.58 3.00 -2.07
C LEU A 62 23.06 4.32 -1.46
N SER A 63 24.39 4.51 -1.37
CA SER A 63 24.99 5.71 -0.79
C SER A 63 24.68 6.99 -1.58
N TRP A 64 24.40 6.86 -2.89
CA TRP A 64 24.06 7.97 -3.77
C TRP A 64 22.66 8.56 -3.54
N ILE A 65 21.75 7.85 -2.84
CA ILE A 65 20.41 8.38 -2.56
C ILE A 65 20.50 9.35 -1.40
N ALA A 66 20.22 10.61 -1.67
CA ALA A 66 20.06 11.64 -0.64
C ALA A 66 18.63 11.57 -0.06
N VAL A 67 18.48 12.04 1.18
CA VAL A 67 17.15 12.21 1.76
C VAL A 67 16.47 13.39 1.06
N PHE A 68 15.21 13.20 0.70
CA PHE A 68 14.42 14.26 0.06
C PHE A 68 14.22 15.44 1.02
N PRO A 69 14.11 16.67 0.49
CA PRO A 69 13.79 17.83 1.30
C PRO A 69 12.38 17.70 1.92
N ALA A 70 12.18 18.37 3.05
CA ALA A 70 10.96 18.33 3.84
C ALA A 70 9.67 18.48 3.00
N TRP A 71 9.61 19.50 2.13
CA TRP A 71 8.42 19.78 1.33
C TRP A 71 8.02 18.62 0.41
N ILE A 72 8.99 17.87 -0.14
CA ILE A 72 8.71 16.67 -0.94
C ILE A 72 8.23 15.53 -0.06
N LEU A 73 8.89 15.29 1.09
CA LEU A 73 8.50 14.23 2.02
C LEU A 73 7.07 14.40 2.54
N TYR A 74 6.73 15.60 3.01
CA TYR A 74 5.37 15.87 3.49
C TYR A 74 4.34 15.72 2.36
N SER A 75 4.63 16.21 1.15
CA SER A 75 3.74 16.05 0.00
C SER A 75 3.54 14.58 -0.38
N LEU A 76 4.59 13.77 -0.32
CA LEU A 76 4.53 12.32 -0.57
C LEU A 76 3.60 11.63 0.45
N PHE A 77 3.77 11.90 1.74
CA PHE A 77 2.93 11.31 2.77
C PHE A 77 1.46 11.77 2.67
N VAL A 78 1.20 13.02 2.27
CA VAL A 78 -0.16 13.50 1.97
C VAL A 78 -0.75 12.72 0.79
N SER A 79 0.01 12.53 -0.28
CA SER A 79 -0.43 11.73 -1.44
C SER A 79 -0.78 10.29 -1.02
N LEU A 80 0.04 9.67 -0.16
CA LEU A 80 -0.23 8.33 0.38
C LEU A 80 -1.55 8.26 1.16
N LEU A 81 -1.91 9.29 1.93
CA LEU A 81 -3.21 9.35 2.60
C LEU A 81 -4.37 9.35 1.60
N PHE A 82 -4.29 10.16 0.54
CA PHE A 82 -5.32 10.20 -0.49
C PHE A 82 -5.43 8.87 -1.24
N LEU A 83 -4.29 8.28 -1.61
CA LEU A 83 -4.24 6.98 -2.28
C LEU A 83 -4.83 5.86 -1.42
N ALA A 84 -4.57 5.87 -0.10
CA ALA A 84 -5.15 4.89 0.82
C ALA A 84 -6.69 5.00 0.90
N VAL A 85 -7.24 6.22 0.86
CA VAL A 85 -8.69 6.44 0.77
C VAL A 85 -9.24 5.91 -0.56
N PHE A 86 -8.56 6.17 -1.67
CA PHE A 86 -8.98 5.65 -2.98
C PHE A 86 -8.93 4.12 -3.04
N ILE A 87 -7.92 3.49 -2.43
CA ILE A 87 -7.83 2.03 -2.29
C ILE A 87 -9.03 1.50 -1.48
N SER A 88 -9.35 2.15 -0.35
CA SER A 88 -10.47 1.74 0.51
C SER A 88 -11.82 1.84 -0.22
N LEU A 89 -12.05 2.94 -0.95
CA LEU A 89 -13.28 3.16 -1.73
C LEU A 89 -13.30 2.40 -3.06
N GLY A 90 -12.18 1.81 -3.49
CA GLY A 90 -12.05 1.13 -4.78
C GLY A 90 -11.94 2.06 -6.00
N ILE A 91 -11.73 3.36 -5.78
CA ILE A 91 -11.59 4.37 -6.84
C ILE A 91 -10.24 4.19 -7.52
N PHE A 92 -10.26 4.01 -8.86
CA PHE A 92 -9.07 3.73 -9.67
C PHE A 92 -8.13 2.68 -9.07
N TYR A 93 -8.70 1.64 -8.44
CA TYR A 93 -7.98 0.71 -7.54
C TYR A 93 -6.60 0.26 -8.06
N ARG A 94 -6.49 -0.12 -9.34
CA ARG A 94 -5.22 -0.58 -9.92
C ARG A 94 -4.14 0.52 -9.91
N ILE A 95 -4.52 1.74 -10.29
CA ILE A 95 -3.62 2.90 -10.31
C ILE A 95 -3.29 3.30 -8.87
N SER A 96 -4.30 3.37 -8.00
CA SER A 96 -4.13 3.76 -6.60
C SER A 96 -3.15 2.84 -5.85
N VAL A 97 -3.24 1.52 -6.08
CA VAL A 97 -2.28 0.54 -5.54
C VAL A 97 -0.90 0.72 -6.16
N LEU A 98 -0.79 0.87 -7.48
CA LEU A 98 0.51 1.07 -8.15
C LEU A 98 1.23 2.34 -7.71
N CYS A 99 0.50 3.41 -7.39
CA CYS A 99 1.10 4.66 -6.92
C CYS A 99 1.42 4.64 -5.42
N PHE A 100 0.78 3.76 -4.63
CA PHE A 100 0.99 3.68 -3.19
C PHE A 100 2.23 2.84 -2.82
N PHE A 101 2.50 1.78 -3.57
CA PHE A 101 3.63 0.85 -3.36
C PHE A 101 4.82 1.17 -4.26
#